data_AF-A0A940YJQ6-F1
#
_entry.id   AF-A0A940YJQ6-F1
#
_cell.length_a   1.000
_cell.length_b   1.000
_cell.length_c   1.000
_cell.angle_alpha   90.00
_cell.angle_beta   90.00
_cell.angle_gamma   90.00
#
_symmetry.space_group_name_H-M   'P 1'
#
loop_
_entity.id
_entity.type
_entity.pdbx_description
1 polymer ?
#
loop_
_entity_poly.entity_id
_entity_poly.type
_entity_poly.pdbx_seq_one_letter_code
_entity_poly.pdbx_strand_id
1 'polypeptide(L)'
;MKLRYTTTASWHGELDETYFPPKALRRRPHWFDELVSKGDGDTDSAADLLNEIYVGIQNGLRRSPMLAARALFEQVMQGKVGDKGTFRSNVEALEQAGFVSKIQRDRLLAVLEAGHAAMHRDFVPELDNLIAVLDIAEHLVESLYVHDRKVSRLASVVPPRPRR
;
A
#
# COMPACT_ATOMS: atom_id res chain seq x y z
N MET A 1 -14.94 26.82 -5.34
CA MET A 1 -14.02 26.10 -6.25
C MET A 1 -14.81 25.70 -7.48
N LYS A 2 -14.42 26.12 -8.70
CA LYS A 2 -15.08 25.68 -9.95
C LYS A 2 -14.42 24.38 -10.43
N LEU A 3 -15.16 23.29 -10.46
CA LEU A 3 -14.68 22.01 -10.99
C LEU A 3 -14.54 22.12 -12.52
N ARG A 4 -13.42 21.64 -13.05
CA ARG A 4 -13.25 21.47 -14.50
C ARG A 4 -13.82 20.11 -14.86
N TYR A 5 -14.54 20.01 -15.96
CA TYR A 5 -15.01 18.74 -16.49
C TYR A 5 -14.79 18.68 -18.00
N THR A 6 -14.58 17.48 -18.50
CA THR A 6 -14.55 17.18 -19.94
C THR A 6 -15.77 16.33 -20.24
N THR A 7 -16.50 16.69 -21.29
CA THR A 7 -17.60 15.87 -21.81
C THR A 7 -17.10 15.18 -23.07
N THR A 8 -17.17 13.85 -23.09
CA THR A 8 -16.90 13.05 -24.28
C THR A 8 -18.23 12.56 -24.82
N ALA A 9 -18.57 12.94 -26.05
CA ALA A 9 -19.77 12.46 -26.72
C ALA A 9 -19.39 11.27 -27.61
N SER A 10 -20.02 10.11 -27.37
CA SER A 10 -19.92 8.98 -28.30
C SER A 10 -20.95 9.11 -29.41
N TRP A 11 -20.67 8.50 -30.58
CA TRP A 11 -21.64 8.40 -31.68
C TRP A 11 -22.94 7.66 -31.29
N HIS A 12 -22.96 7.00 -30.13
CA HIS A 12 -24.10 6.29 -29.57
C HIS A 12 -24.92 7.11 -28.57
N GLY A 13 -24.62 8.41 -28.39
CA GLY A 13 -25.45 9.31 -27.59
C GLY A 13 -25.22 9.24 -26.08
N GLU A 14 -24.27 8.43 -25.61
CA GLU A 14 -23.81 8.48 -24.23
C GLU A 14 -22.84 9.65 -24.04
N LEU A 15 -23.14 10.48 -23.03
CA LEU A 15 -22.28 11.55 -22.55
C LEU A 15 -21.50 11.03 -21.34
N ASP A 16 -20.19 10.85 -21.49
CA ASP A 16 -19.30 10.57 -20.37
C ASP A 16 -18.72 11.88 -19.83
N GLU A 17 -19.03 12.19 -18.57
CA GLU A 17 -18.50 13.34 -17.85
C GLU A 17 -17.32 12.93 -16.95
N THR A 18 -16.14 13.49 -17.22
CA THR A 18 -14.96 13.30 -16.37
C THR A 18 -14.65 14.59 -15.61
N TYR A 19 -14.61 14.52 -14.28
CA TYR A 19 -14.36 15.67 -13.39
C TYR A 19 -12.89 15.76 -12.98
N PHE A 20 -12.38 16.99 -12.87
CA PHE A 20 -11.01 17.30 -12.46
C PHE A 20 -10.99 18.32 -11.30
N PRO A 21 -10.38 17.97 -10.14
CA PRO A 21 -9.80 16.66 -9.83
C PRO A 21 -10.88 15.57 -9.68
N PRO A 22 -10.54 14.30 -9.96
CA PRO A 22 -11.45 13.18 -9.72
C PRO A 22 -11.85 13.12 -8.25
N LYS A 23 -13.09 12.66 -8.00
CA LYS A 23 -13.61 12.48 -6.65
C LYS A 23 -12.66 11.59 -5.86
N ALA A 24 -12.19 12.08 -4.70
CA ALA A 24 -11.34 11.28 -3.83
C ALA A 24 -12.09 10.01 -3.41
N LEU A 25 -11.58 8.84 -3.82
CA LEU A 25 -12.16 7.55 -3.45
C LEU A 25 -11.88 7.20 -1.99
N ARG A 26 -10.71 7.59 -1.48
CA ARG A 26 -10.25 7.30 -0.13
C ARG A 26 -9.37 8.44 0.38
N ARG A 27 -9.44 8.71 1.68
CA ARG A 27 -8.52 9.64 2.36
C ARG A 27 -7.26 8.87 2.77
N ARG A 28 -6.08 9.48 2.63
CA ARG A 28 -4.85 8.91 3.17
C ARG A 28 -4.93 8.72 4.69
N PRO A 29 -4.28 7.70 5.25
CA PRO A 29 -4.26 7.46 6.67
C PRO A 29 -3.54 8.58 7.41
N HIS A 30 -3.94 8.78 8.66
CA HIS A 30 -3.41 9.86 9.51
C HIS A 30 -1.89 9.76 9.75
N TRP A 31 -1.32 8.55 9.65
CA TRP A 31 0.10 8.30 9.84
C TRP A 31 0.94 8.53 8.58
N PHE A 32 0.33 8.78 7.41
CA PHE A 32 1.05 8.91 6.15
C PHE A 32 2.13 10.00 6.22
N ASP A 33 1.81 11.14 6.85
CA ASP A 33 2.75 12.24 7.02
C ASP A 33 3.92 11.87 7.96
N GLU A 34 3.68 10.99 8.95
CA GLU A 34 4.74 10.48 9.83
C GLU A 34 5.75 9.63 9.05
N LEU A 35 5.30 8.90 8.02
CA LEU A 35 6.16 8.10 7.15
C LEU A 35 7.09 9.01 6.34
N VAL A 36 6.54 10.02 5.66
CA VAL A 36 7.30 10.99 4.85
C VAL A 36 8.28 11.82 5.69
N SER A 37 7.89 12.18 6.92
CA SER A 37 8.72 13.01 7.80
C SER A 37 10.01 12.34 8.30
N LYS A 38 10.16 11.02 8.11
CA LYS A 38 11.31 10.27 8.62
C LYS A 38 12.57 10.55 7.80
N GLY A 39 12.43 10.73 6.47
CA GLY A 39 13.53 11.07 5.57
C GLY A 39 14.63 10.02 5.53
N ASP A 40 14.28 8.74 5.67
CA ASP A 40 15.21 7.65 5.36
C ASP A 40 14.80 6.95 4.07
N GLY A 41 15.79 6.48 3.30
CA GLY A 41 15.58 6.01 1.94
C GLY A 41 14.53 4.90 1.81
N ASP A 42 14.41 4.02 2.82
CA ASP A 42 13.43 2.94 2.83
C ASP A 42 11.99 3.46 3.02
N THR A 43 11.79 4.39 3.97
CA THR A 43 10.46 4.96 4.23
C THR A 43 10.02 5.95 3.16
N ASP A 44 10.95 6.71 2.60
CA ASP A 44 10.67 7.63 1.49
C ASP A 44 10.18 6.84 0.27
N SER A 45 10.90 5.79 -0.11
CA SER A 45 10.53 4.94 -1.25
C SER A 45 9.19 4.23 -1.03
N ALA A 46 8.91 3.78 0.20
CA ALA A 46 7.62 3.17 0.54
C ALA A 46 6.46 4.19 0.50
N ALA A 47 6.70 5.43 0.95
CA ALA A 47 5.72 6.50 0.89
C ALA A 47 5.39 6.90 -0.55
N ASP A 48 6.41 6.96 -1.41
CA ASP A 48 6.26 7.28 -2.83
C ASP A 48 5.42 6.23 -3.56
N LEU A 49 5.74 4.94 -3.40
CA LEU A 49 4.95 3.85 -3.99
C LEU A 49 3.51 3.84 -3.46
N LEU A 50 3.32 4.06 -2.16
CA LEU A 50 1.98 4.12 -1.58
C LEU A 50 1.20 5.33 -2.14
N ASN A 51 1.86 6.47 -2.36
CA ASN A 51 1.28 7.64 -3.02
C ASN A 51 0.86 7.35 -4.47
N GLU A 52 1.69 6.63 -5.24
CA GLU A 52 1.36 6.21 -6.60
C GLU A 52 0.12 5.32 -6.64
N ILE A 53 -0.03 4.39 -5.68
CA ILE A 53 -1.21 3.53 -5.56
C ILE A 53 -2.47 4.39 -5.34
N TYR A 54 -2.43 5.37 -4.41
CA TYR A 54 -3.55 6.28 -4.19
C TYR A 54 -3.92 7.06 -5.45
N VAL A 55 -2.93 7.69 -6.08
CA VAL A 55 -3.15 8.51 -7.28
C VAL A 55 -3.72 7.65 -8.40
N GLY A 56 -3.18 6.46 -8.62
CA GLY A 56 -3.67 5.59 -9.68
C GLY A 56 -5.09 5.11 -9.44
N ILE A 57 -5.43 4.68 -8.22
CA ILE A 57 -6.81 4.30 -7.87
C ILE A 57 -7.76 5.49 -8.06
N GLN A 58 -7.39 6.69 -7.58
CA GLN A 58 -8.21 7.89 -7.71
C GLN A 58 -8.45 8.30 -9.17
N ASN A 59 -7.53 7.99 -10.07
CA ASN A 59 -7.66 8.23 -11.51
C ASN A 59 -8.29 7.05 -12.27
N GLY A 60 -8.89 6.08 -11.57
CA GLY A 60 -9.57 4.94 -12.18
C GLY A 60 -8.61 3.92 -12.82
N LEU A 61 -7.31 4.01 -12.55
CA LEU A 61 -6.33 3.03 -13.01
C LEU A 61 -6.51 1.73 -12.21
N ARG A 62 -6.33 0.59 -12.89
CA ARG A 62 -6.49 -0.73 -12.28
C ARG A 62 -5.21 -1.55 -12.25
N ARG A 63 -4.54 -1.71 -13.39
CA ARG A 63 -3.30 -2.48 -13.48
C ARG A 63 -2.12 -1.78 -12.79
N SER A 64 -1.93 -0.49 -13.02
CA SER A 64 -0.78 0.25 -12.47
C SER A 64 -0.74 0.26 -10.94
N PRO A 65 -1.85 0.54 -10.21
CA PRO A 65 -1.84 0.46 -8.75
C PRO A 65 -1.54 -0.94 -8.21
N MET A 66 -1.97 -2.00 -8.90
CA MET A 66 -1.64 -3.38 -8.52
C MET A 66 -0.13 -3.66 -8.67
N LEU A 67 0.47 -3.18 -9.75
CA LEU A 67 1.92 -3.31 -9.96
C LEU A 67 2.73 -2.49 -8.94
N ALA A 68 2.29 -1.27 -8.64
CA ALA A 68 2.89 -0.43 -7.60
C ALA A 68 2.76 -1.08 -6.21
N ALA A 69 1.61 -1.69 -5.90
CA ALA A 69 1.43 -2.44 -4.65
C ALA A 69 2.38 -3.63 -4.55
N ARG A 70 2.55 -4.40 -5.63
CA ARG A 70 3.54 -5.48 -5.68
C ARG A 70 4.96 -4.96 -5.39
N ALA A 71 5.35 -3.86 -6.02
CA ALA A 71 6.66 -3.24 -5.81
C ALA A 71 6.82 -2.77 -4.35
N LEU A 72 5.78 -2.15 -3.78
CA LEU A 72 5.76 -1.71 -2.38
C LEU A 72 6.01 -2.89 -1.44
N PHE A 73 5.29 -3.99 -1.60
CA PHE A 73 5.48 -5.17 -0.75
C PHE A 73 6.91 -5.72 -0.86
N GLU A 74 7.44 -5.86 -2.06
CA GLU A 74 8.80 -6.36 -2.29
C GLU A 74 9.83 -5.47 -1.58
N GLN A 75 9.75 -4.16 -1.76
CA GLN A 75 10.67 -3.22 -1.15
C GLN A 75 10.59 -3.22 0.38
N VAL A 76 9.38 -3.24 0.94
CA VAL A 76 9.17 -3.29 2.40
C VAL A 76 9.75 -4.58 2.99
N MET A 77 9.57 -5.70 2.31
CA MET A 77 10.16 -6.97 2.75
C MET A 77 11.68 -6.94 2.69
N GLN A 78 12.25 -6.50 1.57
CA GLN A 78 13.70 -6.41 1.41
C GLN A 78 14.32 -5.46 2.44
N GLY A 79 13.68 -4.33 2.75
CA GLY A 79 14.15 -3.41 3.79
C GLY A 79 14.15 -4.01 5.21
N LYS A 80 13.30 -5.03 5.48
CA LYS A 80 13.20 -5.65 6.81
C LYS A 80 14.00 -6.93 6.97
N VAL A 81 14.03 -7.79 5.95
CA VAL A 81 14.68 -9.11 6.01
C VAL A 81 15.82 -9.28 5.03
N GLY A 82 16.13 -8.26 4.22
CA GLY A 82 17.06 -8.34 3.11
C GLY A 82 16.47 -9.08 1.90
N ASP A 83 17.16 -9.02 0.77
CA ASP A 83 16.76 -9.77 -0.42
C ASP A 83 17.06 -11.27 -0.27
N LYS A 84 16.02 -12.10 -0.44
CA LYS A 84 16.09 -13.58 -0.49
C LYS A 84 15.98 -14.13 -1.90
N GLY A 85 16.05 -13.28 -2.92
CA GLY A 85 16.05 -13.62 -4.35
C GLY A 85 14.68 -13.86 -4.95
N THR A 86 13.68 -14.26 -4.15
CA THR A 86 12.29 -14.38 -4.62
C THR A 86 11.33 -13.75 -3.63
N PHE A 87 10.23 -13.18 -4.15
CA PHE A 87 9.17 -12.62 -3.31
C PHE A 87 8.62 -13.65 -2.32
N ARG A 88 8.43 -14.92 -2.74
CA ARG A 88 7.97 -15.98 -1.85
C ARG A 88 8.93 -16.18 -0.68
N SER A 89 10.22 -16.26 -0.97
CA SER A 89 11.26 -16.39 0.07
C SER A 89 11.33 -15.15 0.97
N ASN A 90 11.09 -13.95 0.43
CA ASN A 90 11.01 -12.71 1.20
C ASN A 90 9.82 -12.74 2.18
N VAL A 91 8.65 -13.18 1.72
CA VAL A 91 7.43 -13.35 2.54
C VAL A 91 7.63 -14.41 3.65
N GLU A 92 8.26 -15.53 3.33
CA GLU A 92 8.57 -16.59 4.31
C GLU A 92 9.57 -16.10 5.36
N ALA A 93 10.61 -15.36 4.96
CA ALA A 93 11.56 -14.76 5.88
C ALA A 93 10.89 -13.71 6.79
N LEU A 94 9.94 -12.94 6.26
CA LEU A 94 9.16 -11.96 7.02
C LEU A 94 8.31 -12.63 8.12
N GLU A 95 7.71 -13.79 7.81
CA GLU A 95 6.96 -14.59 8.80
C GLU A 95 7.89 -15.20 9.85
N GLN A 96 9.01 -15.79 9.43
CA GLN A 96 9.99 -16.40 10.36
C GLN A 96 10.61 -15.38 11.31
N ALA A 97 10.80 -14.14 10.86
CA ALA A 97 11.27 -13.03 11.70
C ALA A 97 10.19 -12.47 12.64
N GLY A 98 8.93 -12.94 12.54
CA GLY A 98 7.83 -12.52 13.39
C GLY A 98 7.21 -11.17 13.02
N PHE A 99 7.58 -10.60 11.87
CA PHE A 99 7.01 -9.33 11.39
C PHE A 99 5.57 -9.49 10.89
N VAL A 100 5.21 -10.69 10.41
CA VAL A 100 3.85 -11.04 9.99
C VAL A 100 3.44 -12.42 10.51
N SER A 101 2.14 -12.60 10.74
CA SER A 101 1.55 -13.90 11.06
C SER A 101 1.44 -14.79 9.81
N LYS A 102 1.25 -16.10 10.02
CA LYS A 102 0.96 -17.07 8.94
C LYS A 102 -0.21 -16.67 8.05
N ILE A 103 -1.26 -16.09 8.64
CA ILE A 103 -2.44 -15.65 7.88
C ILE A 103 -2.10 -14.44 7.00
N GLN A 104 -1.30 -13.49 7.53
CA GLN A 104 -0.84 -12.34 6.74
C GLN A 104 0.10 -12.78 5.61
N ARG A 105 0.99 -13.74 5.88
CA ARG A 105 1.84 -14.37 4.86
C ARG A 105 1.01 -14.91 3.69
N ASP A 106 -0.03 -15.67 3.97
CA ASP A 106 -0.89 -16.26 2.92
C ASP A 106 -1.63 -15.18 2.11
N ARG A 107 -2.06 -14.10 2.76
CA ARG A 107 -2.64 -12.93 2.08
C ARG A 107 -1.62 -12.25 1.17
N LEU A 108 -0.39 -12.05 1.63
CA LEU A 108 0.68 -11.45 0.82
C LEU A 108 1.01 -12.32 -0.40
N LEU A 109 0.99 -13.65 -0.26
CA LEU A 109 1.16 -14.57 -1.39
C LEU A 109 0.01 -14.47 -2.41
N ALA A 110 -1.22 -14.23 -1.97
CA ALA A 110 -2.33 -14.01 -2.90
C ALA A 110 -2.17 -12.68 -3.67
N VAL A 111 -1.74 -11.62 -3.00
CA VAL A 111 -1.44 -10.33 -3.65
C VAL A 111 -0.28 -10.47 -4.65
N LEU A 112 0.73 -11.27 -4.31
CA LEU A 112 1.84 -11.58 -5.20
C LEU A 112 1.36 -12.16 -6.53
N GLU A 113 0.49 -13.17 -6.46
CA GLU A 113 -0.07 -13.84 -7.62
C GLU A 113 -0.92 -12.89 -8.47
N ALA A 114 -1.72 -12.03 -7.82
CA ALA A 114 -2.50 -11.01 -8.51
C ALA A 114 -1.62 -10.01 -9.26
N GLY A 115 -0.53 -9.53 -8.64
CA GLY A 115 0.45 -8.68 -9.29
C GLY A 115 1.18 -9.37 -10.46
N HIS A 116 1.53 -10.66 -10.30
CA HIS A 116 2.14 -11.44 -11.38
C HIS A 116 1.17 -11.63 -12.55
N ALA A 117 -0.11 -11.90 -12.26
CA ALA A 117 -1.16 -11.99 -13.26
C ALA A 117 -1.38 -10.67 -13.99
N ALA A 118 -1.37 -9.54 -13.27
CA ALA A 118 -1.53 -8.22 -13.87
C ALA A 118 -0.38 -7.85 -14.81
N MET A 119 0.81 -8.37 -14.55
CA MET A 119 2.02 -8.12 -15.36
C MET A 119 2.12 -9.00 -16.60
N HIS A 120 1.77 -10.29 -16.49
CA HIS A 120 2.05 -11.28 -17.55
C HIS A 120 0.83 -11.97 -18.15
N ARG A 121 -0.32 -11.91 -17.48
CA ARG A 121 -1.53 -12.69 -17.84
C ARG A 121 -2.72 -11.80 -18.17
N ASP A 122 -2.47 -10.53 -18.50
CA ASP A 122 -3.48 -9.51 -18.82
C ASP A 122 -4.61 -9.36 -17.78
N PHE A 123 -4.35 -9.76 -16.53
CA PHE A 123 -5.33 -9.65 -15.47
C PHE A 123 -5.58 -8.18 -15.11
N VAL A 124 -6.85 -7.79 -15.09
CA VAL A 124 -7.28 -6.45 -14.65
C VAL A 124 -8.06 -6.61 -13.36
N PRO A 125 -7.53 -6.17 -12.21
CA PRO A 125 -8.25 -6.28 -10.94
C PRO A 125 -9.46 -5.35 -10.94
N GLU A 126 -10.56 -5.83 -10.34
CA GLU A 126 -11.69 -4.98 -9.97
C GLU A 126 -11.29 -3.96 -8.88
N LEU A 127 -12.08 -2.89 -8.75
CA LEU A 127 -11.81 -1.83 -7.80
C LEU A 127 -11.78 -2.35 -6.35
N ASP A 128 -12.70 -3.24 -5.99
CA ASP A 128 -12.76 -3.80 -4.63
C ASP A 128 -11.51 -4.62 -4.29
N ASN A 129 -10.96 -5.33 -5.27
CA ASN A 129 -9.68 -6.04 -5.10
C ASN A 129 -8.53 -5.07 -4.86
N LEU A 130 -8.49 -3.92 -5.54
CA LEU A 130 -7.48 -2.89 -5.34
C LEU A 130 -7.59 -2.23 -3.97
N ILE A 131 -8.82 -1.98 -3.52
CA ILE A 131 -9.06 -1.44 -2.18
C ILE A 131 -8.57 -2.42 -1.12
N ALA A 132 -8.85 -3.72 -1.26
CA ALA A 132 -8.35 -4.74 -0.35
C ALA A 132 -6.82 -4.83 -0.34
N VAL A 133 -6.17 -4.72 -1.51
CA VAL A 133 -4.70 -4.68 -1.61
C VAL A 133 -4.14 -3.44 -0.92
N LEU A 134 -4.78 -2.29 -1.10
CA LEU A 134 -4.39 -1.05 -0.43
C LEU A 134 -4.55 -1.14 1.09
N ASP A 135 -5.62 -1.77 1.59
CA ASP A 135 -5.79 -2.02 3.03
C ASP A 135 -4.64 -2.87 3.61
N ILE A 136 -4.23 -3.92 2.89
CA ILE A 136 -3.11 -4.77 3.29
C ILE A 136 -1.79 -3.99 3.25
N ALA A 137 -1.58 -3.17 2.22
CA ALA A 137 -0.39 -2.33 2.08
C ALA A 137 -0.30 -1.29 3.20
N GLU A 138 -1.37 -0.55 3.45
CA GLU A 138 -1.48 0.43 4.54
C GLU A 138 -1.15 -0.23 5.88
N HIS A 139 -1.77 -1.37 6.19
CA HIS A 139 -1.55 -2.07 7.45
C HIS A 139 -0.11 -2.55 7.60
N LEU A 140 0.49 -3.12 6.55
CA LEU A 140 1.87 -3.61 6.60
C LEU A 140 2.85 -2.45 6.83
N VAL A 141 2.69 -1.35 6.08
CA VAL A 141 3.55 -0.16 6.21
C VAL A 141 3.41 0.48 7.59
N GLU A 142 2.19 0.66 8.09
CA GLU A 142 1.95 1.20 9.42
C GLU A 142 2.59 0.33 10.50
N SER A 143 2.37 -0.99 10.42
CA SER A 143 2.89 -1.92 11.41
C SER A 143 4.41 -1.97 11.43
N LEU A 144 5.07 -1.88 10.28
CA LEU A 144 6.50 -2.08 10.15
C LEU A 144 7.32 -0.80 10.30
N TYR A 145 6.75 0.38 10.06
CA TYR A 145 7.50 1.65 10.11
C TYR A 145 6.98 2.64 11.14
N VAL A 146 5.68 2.61 11.46
CA VAL A 146 5.05 3.61 12.33
C VAL A 146 4.90 3.09 13.77
N HIS A 147 4.45 1.84 13.95
CA HIS A 147 4.19 1.28 15.27
C HIS A 147 5.45 1.19 16.15
N ASP A 148 6.60 0.78 15.62
CA ASP A 148 7.85 0.68 16.38
C ASP A 148 8.17 2.00 17.12
N ARG A 149 7.93 3.14 16.47
CA ARG A 149 8.15 4.48 17.03
C ARG A 149 7.09 4.85 18.06
N LYS A 150 5.82 4.55 17.78
CA LYS A 150 4.71 4.84 18.71
C LYS A 150 4.85 4.01 19.99
N VAL A 151 5.22 2.74 19.86
CA VAL A 151 5.45 1.82 21.00
C VAL A 151 6.69 2.23 21.79
N SER A 152 7.79 2.60 21.13
CA SER A 152 8.99 3.10 21.83
C SER A 152 8.71 4.38 22.63
N ARG A 153 7.94 5.32 22.06
CA ARG A 153 7.49 6.54 22.75
C ARG A 153 6.54 6.23 23.91
N LEU A 154 5.66 5.24 23.76
CA LEU A 154 4.77 4.82 24.83
C LEU A 154 5.55 4.19 25.99
N ALA A 155 6.50 3.30 25.69
CA ALA A 155 7.31 2.63 26.70
C ALA A 155 8.12 3.60 27.57
N SER A 156 8.55 4.75 27.04
CA SER A 156 9.29 5.75 27.81
C SER A 156 8.44 6.58 28.77
N VAL A 157 7.12 6.63 28.57
CA VAL A 157 6.19 7.39 29.43
C VAL A 157 5.42 6.49 30.40
N VAL A 158 5.43 5.17 30.21
CA VAL A 158 4.78 4.23 31.12
C VAL A 158 5.55 4.18 32.44
N PRO A 159 4.91 4.49 33.59
CA PRO A 159 5.59 4.46 34.89
C PRO A 159 6.01 3.03 35.26
N PRO A 160 7.14 2.86 35.98
CA PRO A 160 7.63 1.55 36.38
C PRO A 160 6.62 0.84 37.29
N ARG A 161 6.52 -0.48 37.14
CA ARG A 161 5.60 -1.29 37.95
C ARG A 161 5.98 -1.16 39.43
N PRO A 162 5.01 -0.91 40.35
CA PRO A 162 5.29 -0.94 41.78
C PRO A 162 5.88 -2.30 42.15
N ARG A 163 6.93 -2.30 42.98
CA ARG A 163 7.44 -3.55 43.56
C ARG A 163 6.35 -4.13 44.46
N ARG A 164 6.08 -5.43 44.26
CA ARG A 164 5.10 -6.18 45.03
C ARG A 164 5.69 -6.63 46.36
#